data_AF-K1RF21-F1
#
_entry.id   AF-K1RF21-F1
#
_cell.length_a   1.000
_cell.length_b   1.000
_cell.length_c   1.000
_cell.angle_alpha   90.00
_cell.angle_beta   90.00
_cell.angle_gamma   90.00
#
_symmetry.space_group_name_H-M   'P 1'
#
loop_
_entity.id
_entity.type
_entity.pdbx_description
1 polymer ?
#
loop_
_entity_poly.entity_id
_entity_poly.type
_entity_poly.pdbx_seq_one_letter_code
_entity_poly.pdbx_strand_id
1 'polypeptide(L)'
;MRTIPASELIINDDGSIFHLHLRPEQLADTVILVGDPGRVALVAEHFDNRECEVSNREFRTVTGTYRGRRMTVLSTGIGIGNIDISVTELDALANVDFATRQEKAEKRRLTLVRLGTSGAIQPDIRVGEMVFSRTSVGFDGLLNYYKG
;
A
#
# COMPACT_ATOMS: atom_id res chain seq x y z
N MET A 1 8.73 17.79 18.45
CA MET A 1 8.78 16.89 17.28
C MET A 1 9.21 17.70 16.07
N ARG A 2 9.93 17.09 15.11
CA ARG A 2 10.28 17.75 13.85
C ARG A 2 9.03 17.92 13.00
N THR A 3 8.79 19.13 12.50
CA THR A 3 7.77 19.37 11.46
C THR A 3 8.36 19.00 10.10
N ILE A 4 7.68 18.14 9.34
CA ILE A 4 8.11 17.65 8.03
C ILE A 4 7.86 18.77 6.98
N PRO A 5 8.89 19.28 6.30
CA PRO A 5 8.77 20.31 5.27
C PRO A 5 7.87 19.91 4.09
N ALA A 6 7.27 20.90 3.42
CA ALA A 6 6.45 20.71 2.21
C ALA A 6 7.19 20.04 1.06
N SER A 7 8.52 20.24 0.99
CA SER A 7 9.39 19.59 0.01
C SER A 7 9.66 18.11 0.29
N GLU A 8 9.41 17.64 1.50
CA GLU A 8 9.70 16.25 1.93
C GLU A 8 8.45 15.37 1.97
N LEU A 9 7.30 15.95 2.32
CA LEU A 9 6.00 15.28 2.27
C LEU A 9 4.99 16.20 1.57
N ILE A 10 4.65 15.83 0.35
CA ILE A 10 3.66 16.55 -0.45
C ILE A 10 2.27 16.04 -0.04
N ILE A 11 1.39 16.99 0.34
CA ILE A 11 -0.01 16.74 0.66
C ILE A 11 -0.82 17.60 -0.32
N ASN A 12 -1.79 17.00 -0.97
CA ASN A 12 -2.66 17.66 -1.94
C ASN A 12 -3.59 18.66 -1.23
N ASP A 13 -4.11 19.64 -1.99
CA ASP A 13 -5.01 20.66 -1.46
C ASP A 13 -6.29 20.09 -0.83
N ASP A 14 -6.71 18.90 -1.25
CA ASP A 14 -7.88 18.18 -0.72
C ASP A 14 -7.57 17.34 0.54
N GLY A 15 -6.36 17.47 1.09
CA GLY A 15 -5.90 16.75 2.28
C GLY A 15 -5.47 15.31 2.03
N SER A 16 -5.42 14.86 0.78
CA SER A 16 -4.92 13.52 0.42
C SER A 16 -3.40 13.49 0.26
N ILE A 17 -2.81 12.29 0.37
CA ILE A 17 -1.39 12.10 0.08
C ILE A 17 -1.14 12.08 -1.45
N PHE A 18 0.06 12.50 -1.84
CA PHE A 18 0.36 12.93 -3.21
C PHE A 18 0.11 11.88 -4.30
N HIS A 19 0.64 10.66 -4.21
CA HIS A 19 0.47 9.66 -5.27
C HIS A 19 -0.80 8.83 -5.10
N LEU A 20 -1.07 8.35 -3.87
CA LEU A 20 -2.20 7.46 -3.60
C LEU A 20 -3.56 8.17 -3.59
N HIS A 21 -3.59 9.50 -3.44
CA HIS A 21 -4.81 10.31 -3.29
C HIS A 21 -5.73 9.84 -2.14
N LEU A 22 -5.17 9.14 -1.17
CA LEU A 22 -5.87 8.71 0.03
C LEU A 22 -5.77 9.77 1.12
N ARG A 23 -6.84 9.89 1.92
CA ARG A 23 -6.82 10.61 3.20
C ARG A 23 -6.55 9.64 4.36
N PRO A 24 -5.98 10.11 5.48
CA PRO A 24 -5.64 9.23 6.62
C PRO A 24 -6.80 8.36 7.11
N GLU A 25 -8.01 8.91 7.14
CA GLU A 25 -9.22 8.21 7.59
C GLU A 25 -9.64 7.08 6.65
N GLN A 26 -9.28 7.13 5.37
CA GLN A 26 -9.66 6.13 4.35
C GLN A 26 -8.80 4.87 4.40
N LEU A 27 -7.69 4.87 5.15
CA LEU A 27 -6.78 3.73 5.23
C LEU A 27 -7.19 2.78 6.37
N ALA A 28 -7.32 1.47 6.09
CA ALA A 28 -7.48 0.41 7.08
C ALA A 28 -6.13 -0.14 7.59
N ASP A 29 -6.14 -0.85 8.73
CA ASP A 29 -4.92 -1.45 9.30
C ASP A 29 -4.43 -2.67 8.50
N THR A 30 -5.35 -3.36 7.82
CA THR A 30 -5.01 -4.51 6.96
C THR A 30 -5.09 -4.09 5.51
N VAL A 31 -3.95 -4.13 4.81
CA VAL A 31 -3.81 -3.67 3.43
C VAL A 31 -3.36 -4.82 2.53
N ILE A 32 -4.16 -5.12 1.51
CA ILE A 32 -3.83 -6.06 0.43
C ILE A 32 -3.20 -5.25 -0.71
N LEU A 33 -1.95 -5.55 -1.04
CA LEU A 33 -1.24 -4.93 -2.15
C LEU A 33 -1.36 -5.83 -3.39
N VAL A 34 -1.82 -5.28 -4.51
CA VAL A 34 -1.85 -5.98 -5.80
C VAL A 34 -0.99 -5.23 -6.82
N GLY A 35 -0.48 -5.91 -7.86
CA GLY A 35 0.27 -5.22 -8.92
C GLY A 35 -0.66 -4.47 -9.87
N ASP A 36 -1.63 -5.19 -10.41
CA ASP A 36 -2.56 -4.71 -11.45
C ASP A 36 -3.75 -3.94 -10.84
N PRO A 37 -4.05 -2.71 -11.30
CA PRO A 37 -5.26 -1.97 -10.94
C PRO A 37 -6.58 -2.72 -11.20
N GLY A 38 -6.62 -3.59 -12.20
CA GLY A 38 -7.77 -4.45 -12.48
C GLY A 38 -8.06 -5.42 -11.34
N ARG A 39 -7.01 -5.91 -10.65
CA ARG A 39 -7.16 -6.86 -9.53
C ARG A 39 -7.78 -6.22 -8.29
N VAL A 40 -7.76 -4.90 -8.16
CA VAL A 40 -8.42 -4.18 -7.05
C VAL A 40 -9.92 -4.44 -7.07
N ALA A 41 -10.56 -4.38 -8.24
CA ALA A 41 -11.99 -4.67 -8.38
C ALA A 41 -12.31 -6.12 -7.96
N LEU A 42 -11.50 -7.09 -8.43
CA LEU A 42 -11.69 -8.51 -8.12
C LEU A 42 -11.61 -8.79 -6.62
N VAL A 43 -10.66 -8.18 -5.91
CA VAL A 43 -10.57 -8.32 -4.44
C VAL A 43 -11.75 -7.62 -3.76
N ALA A 44 -12.11 -6.42 -4.21
CA ALA A 44 -13.20 -5.62 -3.65
C ALA A 44 -14.60 -6.19 -3.91
N GLU A 45 -14.77 -7.14 -4.82
CA GLU A 45 -16.01 -7.93 -4.99
C GLU A 45 -16.31 -8.79 -3.78
N HIS A 46 -15.29 -9.16 -2.99
CA HIS A 46 -15.49 -9.92 -1.77
C HIS A 46 -15.85 -9.06 -0.56
N PHE A 47 -15.76 -7.73 -0.64
CA PHE A 47 -16.10 -6.87 0.49
C PHE A 47 -17.62 -6.82 0.71
N ASP A 48 -18.04 -6.89 1.97
CA ASP A 48 -19.42 -6.74 2.41
C ASP A 48 -19.93 -5.30 2.15
N ASN A 49 -19.04 -4.31 2.25
CA ASN A 49 -19.31 -2.93 1.87
C ASN A 49 -18.05 -2.23 1.34
N ARG A 50 -18.24 -1.11 0.64
CA ARG A 50 -17.16 -0.24 0.16
C ARG A 50 -17.37 1.14 0.77
N GLU A 51 -16.40 1.57 1.56
CA GLU A 51 -16.40 2.87 2.25
C GLU A 51 -15.85 3.96 1.35
N CYS A 52 -14.77 3.66 0.61
CA CYS A 52 -14.20 4.58 -0.36
C CYS A 52 -13.56 3.82 -1.53
N GLU A 53 -13.55 4.46 -2.69
CA GLU A 53 -12.82 4.04 -3.87
C GLU A 53 -12.12 5.27 -4.47
N VAL A 54 -10.79 5.17 -4.62
CA VAL A 54 -9.94 6.25 -5.13
C VAL A 54 -9.04 5.68 -6.21
N SER A 55 -8.76 6.47 -7.25
CA SER A 55 -7.85 6.07 -8.30
C SER A 55 -7.04 7.27 -8.78
N ASN A 56 -5.72 7.11 -8.82
CA ASN A 56 -4.80 8.06 -9.43
C ASN A 56 -3.66 7.29 -10.11
N ARG A 57 -3.46 7.52 -11.41
CA ARG A 57 -2.50 6.77 -12.24
C ARG A 57 -2.71 5.24 -12.09
N GLU A 58 -1.67 4.48 -11.75
CA GLU A 58 -1.69 3.05 -11.47
C GLU A 58 -2.11 2.69 -10.04
N PHE A 59 -2.36 3.68 -9.17
CA PHE A 59 -2.77 3.49 -7.78
C PHE A 59 -4.28 3.55 -7.66
N ARG A 60 -4.93 2.39 -7.62
CA ARG A 60 -6.35 2.24 -7.35
C ARG A 60 -6.52 1.62 -5.98
N THR A 61 -7.36 2.22 -5.16
CA THR A 61 -7.61 1.80 -3.78
C THR A 61 -9.09 1.62 -3.55
N VAL A 62 -9.46 0.53 -2.87
CA VAL A 62 -10.78 0.37 -2.26
C VAL A 62 -10.60 0.03 -0.79
N THR A 63 -11.26 0.78 0.09
CA THR A 63 -11.40 0.42 1.51
C THR A 63 -12.84 0.03 1.78
N GLY A 64 -13.01 -1.03 2.57
CA GLY A 64 -14.32 -1.55 2.91
C GLY A 64 -14.22 -2.53 4.07
N THR A 65 -15.22 -3.40 4.20
CA THR A 65 -15.22 -4.44 5.22
C THR A 65 -15.39 -5.82 4.63
N TYR A 66 -14.78 -6.82 5.24
CA TYR A 66 -14.97 -8.23 4.92
C TYR A 66 -15.04 -9.03 6.21
N ARG A 67 -16.14 -9.76 6.42
CA ARG A 67 -16.43 -10.54 7.63
C ARG A 67 -16.23 -9.72 8.91
N GLY A 68 -16.74 -8.49 8.89
CA GLY A 68 -16.66 -7.56 10.02
C GLY A 68 -15.28 -6.95 10.27
N ARG A 69 -14.30 -7.15 9.37
CA ARG A 69 -12.97 -6.52 9.47
C ARG A 69 -12.80 -5.47 8.38
N ARG A 70 -12.36 -4.27 8.76
CA ARG A 70 -12.04 -3.20 7.82
C ARG A 70 -10.72 -3.50 7.10
N MET A 71 -10.72 -3.44 5.77
CA MET A 71 -9.59 -3.79 4.93
C MET A 71 -9.46 -2.81 3.76
N THR A 72 -8.22 -2.58 3.34
CA THR A 72 -7.90 -1.78 2.15
C THR A 72 -7.26 -2.69 1.11
N VAL A 73 -7.66 -2.60 -0.15
CA VAL A 73 -6.92 -3.17 -1.28
C VAL A 73 -6.37 -2.03 -2.14
N LEU A 74 -5.07 -2.06 -2.43
CA LEU A 74 -4.34 -1.03 -3.17
C LEU A 74 -3.55 -1.67 -4.32
N SER A 75 -3.70 -1.18 -5.55
CA SER A 75 -2.75 -1.48 -6.62
C SER A 75 -1.50 -0.64 -6.49
N THR A 76 -0.34 -1.30 -6.61
CA THR A 76 0.96 -0.65 -6.52
C THR A 76 1.54 -0.36 -7.89
N GLY A 77 1.08 -1.02 -8.95
CA GLY A 77 1.78 -1.06 -10.23
C GLY A 77 2.94 -2.08 -10.24
N ILE A 78 3.84 -1.90 -11.20
CA ILE A 78 4.97 -2.80 -11.47
C ILE A 78 6.27 -2.13 -11.00
N GLY A 79 7.09 -2.89 -10.28
CA GLY A 79 8.45 -2.48 -9.92
C GLY A 79 8.58 -1.96 -8.49
N ILE A 80 9.83 -1.90 -8.06
CA ILE A 80 10.24 -1.53 -6.69
C ILE A 80 10.06 -0.04 -6.37
N GLY A 81 10.25 0.88 -7.32
CA GLY A 81 9.98 2.31 -7.09
C GLY A 81 8.50 2.58 -6.81
N ASN A 82 7.62 1.83 -7.45
CA ASN A 82 6.18 1.85 -7.20
C ASN A 82 5.81 1.34 -5.81
N ILE A 83 6.47 0.27 -5.35
CA ILE A 83 6.34 -0.23 -3.98
C ILE A 83 6.86 0.81 -2.98
N ASP A 84 7.99 1.44 -3.28
CA ASP A 84 8.61 2.47 -2.44
C ASP A 84 7.66 3.63 -2.18
N ILE A 85 7.07 4.19 -3.24
CA ILE A 85 6.03 5.23 -3.16
C ILE A 85 4.85 4.73 -2.32
N SER A 86 4.31 3.56 -2.68
CA SER A 86 3.10 3.04 -2.04
C SER A 86 3.28 2.84 -0.53
N VAL A 87 4.37 2.18 -0.12
CA VAL A 87 4.60 1.84 1.29
C VAL A 87 4.98 3.07 2.11
N THR A 88 5.77 4.00 1.53
CA THR A 88 6.11 5.26 2.19
C THR A 88 4.88 6.12 2.43
N GLU A 89 3.99 6.24 1.44
CA GLU A 89 2.76 7.01 1.60
C GLU A 89 1.75 6.33 2.54
N LEU A 90 1.66 5.00 2.54
CA LEU A 90 0.87 4.26 3.53
C LEU A 90 1.37 4.49 4.96
N ASP A 91 2.69 4.52 5.18
CA ASP A 91 3.25 4.85 6.49
C ASP A 91 2.93 6.30 6.89
N ALA A 92 3.10 7.27 5.98
CA ALA A 92 2.75 8.65 6.24
C ALA A 92 1.26 8.82 6.59
N LEU A 93 0.35 8.19 5.86
CA LEU A 93 -1.08 8.16 6.16
C LEU A 93 -1.37 7.61 7.58
N ALA A 94 -0.65 6.55 7.97
CA ALA A 94 -0.82 5.92 9.26
C ALA A 94 -0.23 6.76 10.40
N ASN A 95 0.95 7.34 10.19
CA ASN A 95 1.86 7.74 11.25
C ASN A 95 2.28 9.22 11.24
N VAL A 96 1.82 10.03 10.27
CA VAL A 96 1.97 11.48 10.25
C VAL A 96 0.61 12.14 10.43
N ASP A 97 0.54 13.15 11.29
CA ASP A 97 -0.59 14.07 11.34
C ASP A 97 -0.42 15.11 10.24
N PHE A 98 -1.32 15.09 9.26
CA PHE A 98 -1.23 15.95 8.07
C PHE A 98 -1.50 17.42 8.40
N ALA A 99 -2.26 17.73 9.46
CA ALA A 99 -2.54 19.10 9.87
C ALA A 99 -1.32 19.74 10.52
N THR A 100 -0.65 19.01 11.41
CA THR A 100 0.56 19.51 12.10
C THR A 100 1.85 19.23 11.33
N ARG A 101 1.80 18.32 10.34
CA ARG A 101 2.94 17.77 9.60
C ARG A 101 3.99 17.17 10.53
N GLN A 102 3.54 16.59 11.63
CA GLN A 102 4.40 15.96 12.63
C GLN A 102 4.11 14.46 12.71
N GLU A 103 5.16 13.72 13.01
CA GLU A 103 5.06 12.30 13.31
C GLU A 103 4.21 12.08 14.57
N LYS A 104 3.23 11.18 14.49
CA LYS A 104 2.37 10.83 15.62
C LYS A 104 3.19 10.15 16.72
N ALA A 105 2.91 10.51 17.97
CA ALA A 105 3.53 9.89 19.15
C ALA A 105 3.20 8.40 19.24
N GLU A 106 1.92 8.07 19.07
CA GLU A 106 1.43 6.68 19.06
C GLU A 106 1.43 6.16 17.63
N LYS A 107 2.16 5.06 17.42
CA LYS A 107 2.32 4.46 16.10
C LYS A 107 1.17 3.53 15.77
N ARG A 108 0.59 3.75 14.60
CA ARG A 108 -0.37 2.86 13.98
C ARG A 108 0.39 1.81 13.18
N ARG A 109 0.15 0.54 13.48
CA ARG A 109 0.78 -0.58 12.78
C ARG A 109 -0.11 -1.05 11.64
N LEU A 110 0.45 -1.09 10.43
CA LEU A 110 -0.20 -1.69 9.27
C LEU A 110 0.25 -3.14 9.09
N THR A 111 -0.67 -3.98 8.64
CA THR A 111 -0.40 -5.34 8.16
C THR A 111 -0.55 -5.34 6.64
N LEU A 112 0.57 -5.51 5.94
CA LEU A 112 0.62 -5.49 4.48
C LEU A 112 0.76 -6.93 3.95
N VAL A 113 -0.09 -7.32 3.00
CA VAL A 113 -0.01 -8.62 2.31
C VAL A 113 -0.03 -8.38 0.80
N ARG A 114 1.02 -8.79 0.10
CA ARG A 114 1.07 -8.66 -1.37
C ARG A 114 0.50 -9.90 -2.06
N LEU A 115 -0.56 -9.72 -2.83
CA LEU A 115 -1.16 -10.71 -3.72
C LEU A 115 -0.72 -10.44 -5.18
N GLY A 116 0.40 -11.07 -5.54
CA GLY A 116 1.05 -10.91 -6.83
C GLY A 116 0.96 -12.14 -7.73
N THR A 117 1.67 -12.06 -8.85
CA THR A 117 1.97 -13.18 -9.74
C THR A 117 3.49 -13.29 -9.85
N SER A 118 4.01 -14.50 -10.01
CA SER A 118 5.45 -14.73 -10.19
C SER A 118 5.69 -15.89 -11.13
N GLY A 119 6.89 -15.92 -11.75
CA GLY A 119 7.43 -17.16 -12.28
C GLY A 119 7.99 -18.05 -11.16
N ALA A 120 8.20 -19.33 -11.46
CA ALA A 120 8.90 -20.27 -10.59
C ALA A 120 10.13 -20.83 -11.32
N ILE A 121 11.23 -21.00 -10.58
CA ILE A 121 12.47 -21.62 -11.09
C ILE A 121 12.66 -23.05 -10.57
N GLN A 122 11.81 -23.48 -9.63
CA GLN A 122 11.79 -24.83 -9.08
C GLN A 122 10.91 -25.69 -10.01
N PRO A 123 11.45 -26.78 -10.59
CA PRO A 123 10.78 -27.54 -11.64
C PRO A 123 9.52 -28.30 -11.17
N ASP A 124 9.38 -28.50 -9.87
CA ASP A 124 8.26 -29.16 -9.21
C ASP A 124 7.07 -28.23 -8.94
N ILE A 125 7.26 -26.91 -8.99
CA ILE A 125 6.16 -25.93 -8.85
C ILE A 125 5.43 -25.79 -10.18
N ARG A 126 4.14 -26.13 -10.19
CA ARG A 126 3.31 -26.08 -11.41
C ARG A 126 2.68 -24.71 -11.62
N VAL A 127 2.34 -24.39 -12.88
CA VAL A 127 1.57 -23.18 -13.22
C VAL A 127 0.22 -23.21 -12.50
N GLY A 128 -0.13 -22.10 -11.85
CA GLY A 128 -1.38 -21.95 -11.11
C GLY A 128 -1.28 -22.34 -9.63
N GLU A 129 -0.15 -22.90 -9.18
CA GLU A 129 0.06 -23.15 -7.75
C GLU A 129 0.30 -21.85 -6.98
N MET A 130 -0.22 -21.81 -5.75
CA MET A 130 -0.01 -20.69 -4.83
C MET A 130 1.31 -20.86 -4.08
N VAL A 131 2.12 -19.81 -4.08
CA VAL A 131 3.39 -19.77 -3.35
C VAL A 131 3.31 -18.71 -2.25
N PHE A 132 3.63 -19.11 -1.02
CA PHE A 132 3.80 -18.18 0.09
C PHE A 132 5.28 -17.92 0.33
N SER A 133 5.74 -16.72 0.00
CA SER A 133 7.15 -16.34 0.12
C SER A 133 7.57 -16.23 1.59
N ARG A 134 8.51 -17.08 2.02
CA ARG A 134 9.18 -16.96 3.32
C ARG A 134 10.42 -16.06 3.27
N THR A 135 11.11 -16.03 2.14
CA THR A 135 12.37 -15.30 1.93
C THR A 135 12.30 -14.58 0.59
N SER A 136 12.85 -13.38 0.52
CA SER A 136 13.03 -12.60 -0.70
C SER A 136 14.48 -12.18 -0.88
N VAL A 137 14.98 -12.23 -2.11
CA VAL A 137 16.30 -11.69 -2.49
C VAL A 137 16.08 -10.54 -3.46
N GLY A 138 16.49 -9.34 -3.07
CA GLY A 138 16.37 -8.13 -3.90
C GLY A 138 17.59 -7.96 -4.81
N PHE A 139 17.37 -7.95 -6.12
CA PHE A 139 18.41 -7.70 -7.13
C PHE A 139 18.31 -6.27 -7.73
N ASP A 140 17.37 -5.48 -7.22
CA ASP A 140 16.94 -4.18 -7.75
C ASP A 140 17.65 -2.98 -7.10
N GLY A 141 18.23 -3.16 -5.91
CA GLY A 141 19.02 -2.15 -5.22
C GLY A 141 18.23 -1.12 -4.41
N LEU A 142 16.88 -1.15 -4.37
CA LEU A 142 16.07 -0.17 -3.60
C LEU A 142 16.50 -0.13 -2.13
N LEU A 143 16.68 -1.30 -1.53
CA LEU A 143 17.02 -1.42 -0.11
C LEU A 143 18.37 -0.78 0.26
N ASN A 144 19.25 -0.52 -0.72
CA ASN A 144 20.51 0.19 -0.46
C ASN A 144 20.29 1.65 -0.04
N TYR A 145 19.18 2.27 -0.46
CA TYR A 145 18.81 3.64 -0.07
C TYR A 145 18.20 3.72 1.34
N TYR A 146 17.76 2.58 1.88
CA TYR A 146 17.18 2.46 3.22
C TYR A 146 18.15 1.92 4.26
N LYS A 147 19.40 1.69 3.86
CA LYS A 147 20.45 1.25 4.76
C LYS A 147 20.95 2.46 5.57
N GLY A 148 20.34 2.66 6.73
CA GLY A 148 20.91 3.44 7.84
C GLY A 148 22.00 2.66 8.57
#